data_AF-A0A963NUV3-F1
#
_entry.id   AF-A0A963NUV3-F1
#
_cell.length_a   1.000
_cell.length_b   1.000
_cell.length_c   1.000
_cell.angle_alpha   90.00
_cell.angle_beta   90.00
_cell.angle_gamma   90.00
#
_symmetry.space_group_name_H-M   'P 1'
#
loop_
_entity.id
_entity.type
_entity.pdbx_description
1 polymer ?
#
loop_
_entity_poly.entity_id
_entity_poly.type
_entity_poly.pdbx_seq_one_letter_code
_entity_poly.pdbx_strand_id
1 'polypeptide(L)'
;MTFLDMLRDAAARNQSMLCVGLDPEPTRFPAGMQGDVRRIYDFCAAIVDATADLVCAFKPQIAYFAAHGAEDQLERLMQHMRANAPHVPVILDAKRGDIGSTAEQYAREAFERYGADAVTLSPFMGFDSVEPYLRYPGKGAFLLCRTSNPGGDDFQNQRLASVDGQPLLYEHIARLAQGPW
;
A
#
# COMPACT_ATOMS: atom_id res chain seq x y z
N MET A 1 5.72 15.58 9.95
CA MET A 1 5.84 15.48 8.48
C MET A 1 4.71 14.59 7.99
N THR A 2 3.98 15.00 6.96
CA THR A 2 2.90 14.17 6.40
C THR A 2 3.45 13.19 5.35
N PHE A 3 2.70 12.15 5.01
CA PHE A 3 3.04 11.24 3.91
C PHE A 3 3.31 11.98 2.59
N LEU A 4 2.51 13.01 2.27
CA LEU A 4 2.69 13.78 1.05
C LEU A 4 4.00 14.59 1.07
N ASP A 5 4.40 15.11 2.23
CA ASP A 5 5.69 15.80 2.37
C ASP A 5 6.84 14.80 2.18
N MET A 6 6.78 13.63 2.85
CA MET A 6 7.77 12.57 2.70
C MET A 6 7.92 12.13 1.24
N LEU A 7 6.81 11.92 0.54
CA LEU A 7 6.81 11.47 -0.85
C LEU A 7 7.43 12.52 -1.79
N ARG A 8 7.09 13.80 -1.61
CA ARG A 8 7.68 14.91 -2.39
C ARG A 8 9.17 15.05 -2.11
N ASP A 9 9.56 14.98 -0.85
CA ASP A 9 10.96 15.10 -0.43
C ASP A 9 11.80 13.93 -0.98
N ALA A 10 11.29 12.70 -0.90
CA ALA A 10 11.95 11.51 -1.46
C ALA A 10 12.08 11.60 -2.98
N ALA A 11 11.01 11.97 -3.68
CA ALA A 11 11.01 12.13 -5.13
C ALA A 11 11.99 13.21 -5.59
N ALA A 12 12.05 14.35 -4.89
CA ALA A 12 13.00 15.41 -5.18
C ALA A 12 14.43 15.02 -4.83
N ARG A 13 14.67 14.35 -3.70
CA ARG A 13 16.02 13.92 -3.31
C ARG A 13 16.61 12.92 -4.30
N ASN A 14 15.82 11.91 -4.66
CA ASN A 14 16.28 10.81 -5.50
C ASN A 14 16.02 11.07 -7.00
N GLN A 15 15.43 12.22 -7.35
CA GLN A 15 15.04 12.59 -8.71
C GLN A 15 14.23 11.48 -9.41
N SER A 16 13.28 10.91 -8.67
CA SER A 16 12.64 9.64 -9.02
C SER A 16 11.16 9.63 -8.69
N MET A 17 10.40 8.94 -9.54
CA MET A 17 9.00 8.57 -9.31
C MET A 17 8.86 7.06 -9.09
N LEU A 18 9.99 6.34 -8.92
CA LEU A 18 10.01 4.90 -8.78
C LEU A 18 9.51 4.48 -7.40
N CYS A 19 8.48 3.65 -7.38
CA CYS A 19 8.02 2.93 -6.19
C CYS A 19 8.42 1.46 -6.32
N VAL A 20 9.27 0.95 -5.42
CA VAL A 20 9.66 -0.47 -5.42
C VAL A 20 8.65 -1.29 -4.64
N GLY A 21 8.06 -2.29 -5.30
CA GLY A 21 7.21 -3.29 -4.67
C GLY A 21 8.02 -4.38 -3.96
N LEU A 22 7.58 -4.81 -2.78
CA LEU A 22 8.21 -5.89 -2.02
C LEU A 22 7.19 -7.03 -1.89
N ASP A 23 7.21 -7.91 -2.89
CA ASP A 23 6.25 -8.99 -3.12
C ASP A 23 7.02 -10.33 -3.14
N PRO A 24 7.52 -10.80 -1.98
CA PRO A 24 8.47 -11.91 -1.92
C PRO A 24 7.83 -13.24 -2.33
N GLU A 25 8.35 -13.84 -3.38
CA GLU A 25 7.99 -15.19 -3.84
C GLU A 25 9.20 -16.12 -3.62
N PRO A 26 9.23 -16.92 -2.53
CA PRO A 26 10.39 -17.71 -2.16
C PRO A 26 10.90 -18.62 -3.27
N THR A 27 10.00 -19.15 -4.11
CA THR A 27 10.38 -20.03 -5.24
C THR A 27 11.25 -19.32 -6.29
N ARG A 28 11.23 -17.99 -6.31
CA ARG A 28 11.99 -17.11 -7.23
C ARG A 28 13.21 -16.46 -6.57
N PHE A 29 13.50 -16.77 -5.31
CA PHE A 29 14.68 -16.24 -4.63
C PHE A 29 15.97 -16.73 -5.31
N PRO A 30 17.08 -15.97 -5.20
CA PRO A 30 18.36 -16.36 -5.76
C PRO A 30 18.88 -17.67 -5.14
N ALA A 31 19.86 -18.27 -5.83
CA ALA A 31 20.54 -19.47 -5.36
C ALA A 31 21.06 -19.28 -3.93
N GLY A 32 20.84 -20.29 -3.07
CA GLY A 32 21.17 -20.23 -1.65
C GLY A 32 20.05 -19.75 -0.72
N MET A 33 18.96 -19.18 -1.28
CA MET A 33 17.73 -18.86 -0.53
C MET A 33 16.46 -19.37 -1.21
N GLN A 34 16.57 -19.99 -2.39
CA GLN A 34 15.43 -20.47 -3.16
C GLN A 34 14.53 -21.41 -2.35
N GLY A 35 13.25 -21.04 -2.25
CA GLY A 35 12.22 -21.75 -1.51
C GLY A 35 12.24 -21.55 0.01
N ASP A 36 13.22 -20.84 0.57
CA ASP A 36 13.34 -20.68 2.03
C ASP A 36 12.53 -19.49 2.54
N VAL A 37 11.32 -19.78 3.02
CA VAL A 37 10.39 -18.82 3.64
C VAL A 37 11.03 -18.05 4.81
N ARG A 38 12.01 -18.63 5.51
CA ARG A 38 12.67 -17.98 6.65
C ARG A 38 13.58 -16.82 6.22
N ARG A 39 13.82 -16.69 4.91
CA ARG A 39 14.70 -15.67 4.30
C ARG A 39 13.92 -14.53 3.63
N ILE A 40 12.59 -14.46 3.81
CA ILE A 40 11.76 -13.39 3.22
C ILE A 40 12.26 -12.01 3.67
N TYR A 41 12.50 -11.82 4.98
CA TYR A 41 13.06 -10.58 5.50
C TYR A 41 14.40 -10.25 4.85
N ASP A 42 15.34 -11.20 4.83
CA ASP A 42 16.69 -10.96 4.31
C ASP A 42 16.67 -10.58 2.83
N PHE A 43 15.82 -11.24 2.05
CA PHE A 43 15.64 -10.93 0.63
C PHE A 43 15.09 -9.51 0.42
N CYS A 44 14.03 -9.15 1.13
CA CYS A 44 13.42 -7.82 0.99
C CYS A 44 14.32 -6.70 1.55
N ALA A 45 15.00 -6.93 2.67
CA ALA A 45 15.92 -5.95 3.26
C ALA A 45 17.10 -5.66 2.32
N ALA A 46 17.66 -6.70 1.66
CA ALA A 46 18.71 -6.51 0.66
C ALA A 46 18.25 -5.66 -0.54
N ILE A 47 16.98 -5.79 -0.97
CA ILE A 47 16.41 -4.92 -2.02
C ILE A 47 16.30 -3.48 -1.52
N VAL A 48 15.80 -3.27 -0.30
CA VAL A 48 15.69 -1.94 0.32
C VAL A 48 17.06 -1.26 0.36
N ASP A 49 18.07 -1.95 0.91
CA ASP A 49 19.43 -1.41 1.07
C ASP A 49 20.07 -1.06 -0.27
N ALA A 50 19.80 -1.84 -1.31
CA ALA A 50 20.35 -1.62 -2.64
C ALA A 50 19.62 -0.54 -3.46
N THR A 51 18.44 -0.06 -3.03
CA THR A 51 17.59 0.81 -3.85
C THR A 51 17.06 2.06 -3.14
N ALA A 52 17.32 2.24 -1.85
CA ALA A 52 16.79 3.36 -1.06
C ALA A 52 17.15 4.76 -1.62
N ASP A 53 18.28 4.90 -2.30
CA ASP A 53 18.74 6.14 -2.95
C ASP A 53 18.14 6.37 -4.34
N LEU A 54 17.33 5.44 -4.85
CA LEU A 54 16.76 5.47 -6.21
C LEU A 54 15.23 5.63 -6.23
N VAL A 55 14.56 5.47 -5.09
CA VAL A 55 13.09 5.33 -5.01
C VAL A 55 12.43 6.50 -4.29
N CYS A 56 11.17 6.79 -4.61
CA CYS A 56 10.36 7.71 -3.84
C CYS A 56 9.48 7.02 -2.79
N ALA A 57 9.29 5.69 -2.90
CA ALA A 57 8.55 4.91 -1.92
C ALA A 57 8.90 3.42 -1.99
N PHE A 58 8.71 2.71 -0.88
CA PHE A 58 8.61 1.26 -0.86
C PHE A 58 7.16 0.83 -0.66
N LYS A 59 6.76 -0.29 -1.28
CA LYS A 59 5.39 -0.79 -1.21
C LYS A 59 5.34 -2.30 -0.96
N PRO A 60 5.46 -2.76 0.29
CA PRO A 60 5.26 -4.17 0.63
C PRO A 60 3.81 -4.61 0.41
N GLN A 61 3.62 -5.77 -0.22
CA GLN A 61 2.32 -6.41 -0.38
C GLN A 61 2.07 -7.42 0.74
N ILE A 62 1.17 -7.09 1.67
CA ILE A 62 0.94 -7.90 2.88
C ILE A 62 0.53 -9.34 2.57
N ALA A 63 -0.17 -9.57 1.46
CA ALA A 63 -0.64 -10.90 1.07
C ALA A 63 0.49 -11.92 0.89
N TYR A 64 1.65 -11.51 0.36
CA TYR A 64 2.80 -12.40 0.19
C TYR A 64 3.42 -12.84 1.53
N PHE A 65 3.41 -11.95 2.53
CA PHE A 65 3.89 -12.27 3.87
C PHE A 65 2.88 -13.17 4.61
N ALA A 66 1.59 -12.82 4.57
CA ALA A 66 0.53 -13.56 5.25
C ALA A 66 0.37 -14.99 4.70
N ALA A 67 0.50 -15.20 3.40
CA ALA A 67 0.43 -16.53 2.78
C ALA A 67 1.50 -17.52 3.31
N HIS A 68 2.58 -16.99 3.89
CA HIS A 68 3.67 -17.76 4.46
C HIS A 68 3.75 -17.68 6.00
N GLY A 69 2.79 -17.03 6.67
CA GLY A 69 2.85 -16.78 8.12
C GLY A 69 4.07 -15.94 8.55
N ALA A 70 4.50 -15.03 7.67
CA ALA A 70 5.72 -14.24 7.81
C ALA A 70 5.45 -12.80 8.26
N GLU A 71 4.40 -12.58 9.05
CA GLU A 71 4.04 -11.25 9.59
C GLU A 71 5.14 -10.68 10.50
N ASP A 72 5.86 -11.54 11.22
CA ASP A 72 7.02 -11.15 12.04
C ASP A 72 8.17 -10.62 11.15
N GLN A 73 8.39 -11.24 10.00
CA GLN A 73 9.37 -10.80 9.00
C GLN A 73 8.94 -9.49 8.33
N LEU A 74 7.64 -9.30 8.06
CA LEU A 74 7.11 -8.01 7.58
C LEU A 74 7.33 -6.91 8.61
N GLU A 75 7.00 -7.16 9.88
CA GLU A 75 7.17 -6.17 10.96
C GLU A 75 8.65 -5.76 11.12
N ARG A 76 9.57 -6.73 11.06
CA ARG A 76 11.02 -6.47 11.03
C ARG A 76 11.43 -5.67 9.79
N LEU A 77 10.88 -5.95 8.62
CA LEU A 77 11.17 -5.22 7.38
C LEU A 77 10.67 -3.77 7.44
N MET A 78 9.49 -3.53 8.01
CA MET A 78 8.96 -2.18 8.23
C MET A 78 9.86 -1.36 9.15
N GLN A 79 10.35 -1.97 10.24
CA GLN A 79 11.34 -1.35 11.14
C GLN A 79 12.65 -1.06 10.42
N HIS A 80 13.14 -2.01 9.60
CA HIS A 80 14.36 -1.86 8.80
C HIS A 80 14.26 -0.68 7.82
N MET A 81 13.17 -0.57 7.07
CA MET A 81 12.95 0.57 6.15
C MET A 81 12.95 1.90 6.90
N ARG A 82 12.28 1.97 8.06
CA ARG A 82 12.24 3.20 8.88
C ARG A 82 13.61 3.59 9.41
N ALA A 83 14.45 2.62 9.78
CA ALA A 83 15.78 2.87 10.32
C ALA A 83 16.80 3.25 9.23
N ASN A 84 16.79 2.54 8.10
CA ASN A 84 17.83 2.65 7.07
C ASN A 84 17.45 3.59 5.91
N ALA A 85 16.16 3.78 5.65
CA ALA A 85 15.65 4.70 4.64
C ALA A 85 14.60 5.67 5.23
N PRO A 86 14.90 6.41 6.31
CA PRO A 86 13.91 7.22 7.04
C PRO A 86 13.26 8.34 6.22
N HIS A 87 13.83 8.67 5.06
CA HIS A 87 13.33 9.68 4.14
C HIS A 87 12.48 9.11 3.01
N VAL A 88 12.37 7.78 2.89
CA VAL A 88 11.55 7.10 1.89
C VAL A 88 10.28 6.58 2.57
N PRO A 89 9.08 7.10 2.24
CA PRO A 89 7.84 6.63 2.84
C PRO A 89 7.52 5.19 2.45
N VAL A 90 6.79 4.50 3.33
CA VAL A 90 6.33 3.13 3.09
C VAL A 90 4.81 3.11 2.88
N ILE A 91 4.38 2.53 1.76
CA ILE A 91 2.98 2.31 1.41
C ILE A 91 2.65 0.83 1.66
N LEU A 92 1.84 0.53 2.68
CA LEU A 92 1.39 -0.84 2.91
C LEU A 92 0.30 -1.20 1.90
N ASP A 93 0.60 -2.09 0.97
CA ASP A 93 -0.38 -2.55 0.01
C ASP A 93 -1.19 -3.70 0.61
N ALA A 94 -2.37 -3.36 1.13
CA ALA A 94 -3.24 -4.26 1.89
C ALA A 94 -4.64 -4.42 1.31
N LYS A 95 -5.11 -3.43 0.52
CA LYS A 95 -6.42 -3.40 -0.17
C LYS A 95 -7.59 -3.73 0.77
N ARG A 96 -7.47 -3.35 2.05
CA ARG A 96 -8.50 -3.62 3.06
C ARG A 96 -9.77 -2.83 2.74
N GLY A 97 -10.91 -3.36 3.14
CA GLY A 97 -12.21 -2.73 3.04
C GLY A 97 -13.20 -3.53 3.88
N ASP A 98 -13.73 -2.90 4.93
CA ASP A 98 -14.70 -3.47 5.87
C ASP A 98 -15.44 -2.32 6.56
N ILE A 99 -16.44 -2.59 7.38
CA ILE A 99 -17.28 -1.56 8.01
C ILE A 99 -16.95 -1.36 9.49
N GLY A 100 -17.20 -0.13 9.97
CA GLY A 100 -17.21 0.23 11.38
C GLY A 100 -15.97 -0.23 12.16
N SER A 101 -16.20 -0.96 13.26
CA SER A 101 -15.15 -1.43 14.17
C SER A 101 -14.11 -2.34 13.51
N THR A 102 -14.47 -3.05 12.45
CA THR A 102 -13.51 -3.92 11.75
C THR A 102 -12.50 -3.10 10.94
N ALA A 103 -12.97 -2.06 10.25
CA ALA A 103 -12.09 -1.12 9.57
C ALA A 103 -11.16 -0.38 10.54
N GLU A 104 -11.60 -0.10 11.77
CA GLU A 104 -10.74 0.44 12.82
C GLU A 104 -9.58 -0.51 13.19
N GLN A 105 -9.82 -1.83 13.24
CA GLN A 105 -8.75 -2.81 13.49
C GLN A 105 -7.74 -2.86 12.35
N TYR A 106 -8.20 -2.80 11.09
CA TYR A 106 -7.29 -2.74 9.96
C TYR A 106 -6.50 -1.43 9.88
N ALA A 107 -7.08 -0.29 10.28
CA ALA A 107 -6.35 0.97 10.39
C ALA A 107 -5.25 0.90 11.46
N ARG A 108 -5.55 0.27 12.62
CA ARG A 108 -4.54 -0.02 13.67
C ARG A 108 -3.44 -0.96 13.16
N GLU A 109 -3.79 -2.01 12.43
CA GLU A 109 -2.82 -2.91 11.78
C GLU A 109 -1.84 -2.12 10.90
N ALA A 110 -2.37 -1.29 10.00
CA ALA A 110 -1.55 -0.55 9.04
C ALA A 110 -0.68 0.53 9.70
N PHE A 111 -1.25 1.35 10.57
CA PHE A 111 -0.61 2.58 11.06
C PHE A 111 -0.02 2.48 12.47
N GLU A 112 -0.49 1.57 13.33
CA GLU A 112 0.08 1.37 14.67
C GLU A 112 1.05 0.19 14.66
N ARG A 113 0.62 -1.00 14.23
CA ARG A 113 1.47 -2.20 14.24
C ARG A 113 2.61 -2.10 13.24
N TYR A 114 2.29 -1.95 11.95
CA TYR A 114 3.31 -1.87 10.91
C TYR A 114 3.88 -0.44 10.77
N GLY A 115 3.13 0.57 11.21
CA GLY A 115 3.52 1.97 11.13
C GLY A 115 3.86 2.42 9.72
N ALA A 116 3.05 2.00 8.74
CA ALA A 116 3.11 2.48 7.37
C ALA A 116 2.79 3.97 7.29
N ASP A 117 3.23 4.64 6.24
CA ASP A 117 2.94 6.05 6.00
C ASP A 117 1.70 6.24 5.14
N ALA A 118 1.41 5.25 4.28
CA ALA A 118 0.14 5.15 3.57
C ALA A 118 -0.33 3.71 3.44
N VAL A 119 -1.60 3.52 3.07
CA VAL A 119 -2.21 2.19 2.87
C VAL A 119 -3.08 2.18 1.61
N THR A 120 -3.18 1.03 0.92
CA THR A 120 -4.15 0.83 -0.16
C THR A 120 -5.48 0.29 0.39
N LEU A 121 -6.61 0.82 -0.09
CA LEU A 121 -7.96 0.47 0.39
C LEU A 121 -8.92 0.17 -0.75
N SER A 122 -9.81 -0.79 -0.54
CA SER A 122 -10.94 -1.06 -1.43
C SER A 122 -12.15 -0.22 -0.99
N PRO A 123 -12.61 0.76 -1.80
CA PRO A 123 -13.71 1.65 -1.43
C PRO A 123 -15.10 1.05 -1.70
N PHE A 124 -15.17 -0.23 -2.09
CA PHE A 124 -16.40 -0.86 -2.59
C PHE A 124 -17.58 -0.76 -1.61
N MET A 125 -17.30 -0.78 -0.30
CA MET A 125 -18.32 -0.75 0.75
C MET A 125 -18.77 0.67 1.13
N GLY A 126 -18.21 1.73 0.52
CA GLY A 126 -18.57 3.12 0.78
C GLY A 126 -17.58 3.85 1.71
N PHE A 127 -17.88 5.12 1.98
CA PHE A 127 -16.98 6.03 2.72
C PHE A 127 -16.72 5.57 4.16
N ASP A 128 -17.71 4.99 4.83
CA ASP A 128 -17.59 4.47 6.19
C ASP A 128 -16.58 3.32 6.31
N SER A 129 -16.23 2.66 5.21
CA SER A 129 -15.10 1.70 5.16
C SER A 129 -13.72 2.34 5.04
N VAL A 130 -13.66 3.63 4.66
CA VAL A 130 -12.43 4.42 4.45
C VAL A 130 -12.18 5.37 5.62
N GLU A 131 -13.23 5.97 6.18
CA GLU A 131 -13.18 6.99 7.23
C GLU A 131 -12.26 6.61 8.41
N PRO A 132 -12.26 5.37 8.94
CA PRO A 132 -11.38 5.01 10.07
C PRO A 132 -9.89 5.23 9.80
N TYR A 133 -9.43 5.07 8.55
CA TYR A 133 -8.04 5.29 8.17
C TYR A 133 -7.70 6.78 8.09
N LEU A 134 -8.66 7.63 7.70
CA LEU A 134 -8.48 9.07 7.58
C LEU A 134 -8.38 9.78 8.94
N ARG A 135 -8.79 9.12 10.02
CA ARG A 135 -8.63 9.60 11.40
C ARG A 135 -7.17 9.64 11.87
N TYR A 136 -6.23 9.04 11.11
CA TYR A 136 -4.79 9.05 11.42
C TYR A 136 -4.10 10.26 10.77
N PRO A 137 -3.80 11.33 11.53
CA PRO A 137 -3.30 12.56 10.95
C PRO A 137 -1.93 12.36 10.29
N GLY A 138 -1.77 12.93 9.10
CA GLY A 138 -0.53 12.88 8.33
C GLY A 138 -0.26 11.56 7.61
N LYS A 139 -1.13 10.55 7.73
CA LYS A 139 -1.07 9.32 6.94
C LYS A 139 -1.77 9.47 5.58
N GLY A 140 -1.43 8.60 4.64
CA GLY A 140 -2.03 8.55 3.30
C GLY A 140 -2.94 7.34 3.08
N ALA A 141 -3.90 7.48 2.18
CA ALA A 141 -4.73 6.39 1.69
C ALA A 141 -4.79 6.42 0.16
N PHE A 142 -4.58 5.25 -0.46
CA PHE A 142 -4.73 5.04 -1.90
C PHE A 142 -5.98 4.20 -2.15
N LEU A 143 -7.03 4.81 -2.69
CA LEU A 143 -8.27 4.11 -2.99
C LEU A 143 -8.18 3.42 -4.36
N LEU A 144 -8.55 2.15 -4.40
CA LEU A 144 -8.64 1.40 -5.65
C LEU A 144 -9.74 2.00 -6.53
N CYS A 145 -9.33 2.70 -7.59
CA CYS A 145 -10.22 3.22 -8.61
C CYS A 145 -10.21 2.27 -9.83
N ARG A 146 -9.03 2.17 -10.47
CA ARG A 146 -8.80 1.33 -11.65
C ARG A 146 -7.62 0.40 -11.41
N THR A 147 -7.83 -0.91 -11.50
CA THR A 147 -6.80 -1.94 -11.34
C THR A 147 -6.36 -2.47 -12.70
N SER A 148 -5.17 -3.06 -12.76
CA SER A 148 -4.52 -3.47 -14.02
C SER A 148 -4.93 -4.86 -14.51
N ASN A 149 -5.68 -5.62 -13.73
CA ASN A 149 -6.10 -6.98 -14.08
C ASN A 149 -7.27 -6.95 -15.07
N PRO A 150 -7.40 -7.97 -15.96
CA PRO A 150 -8.50 -8.05 -16.92
C PRO A 150 -9.90 -7.96 -16.28
N GLY A 151 -10.10 -8.58 -15.12
CA GLY A 151 -11.37 -8.53 -14.38
C GLY A 151 -11.72 -7.17 -13.76
N GLY A 152 -10.86 -6.15 -13.87
CA GLY A 152 -11.22 -4.78 -13.49
C GLY A 152 -12.44 -4.29 -14.28
N ASP A 153 -12.58 -4.72 -15.54
CA ASP A 153 -13.65 -4.30 -16.44
C ASP A 153 -15.04 -4.83 -16.01
N ASP A 154 -15.09 -5.88 -15.19
CA ASP A 154 -16.34 -6.46 -14.69
C ASP A 154 -17.17 -5.43 -13.91
N PHE A 155 -16.51 -4.55 -13.14
CA PHE A 155 -17.17 -3.51 -12.35
C PHE A 155 -16.66 -2.10 -12.63
N GLN A 156 -15.35 -1.90 -12.72
CA GLN A 156 -14.74 -0.56 -12.68
C GLN A 156 -15.05 0.25 -13.95
N ASN A 157 -15.24 -0.44 -15.09
CA ASN A 157 -15.64 0.16 -16.37
C ASN A 157 -17.15 0.15 -16.62
N GLN A 158 -17.97 -0.21 -15.63
CA GLN A 158 -19.42 -0.09 -15.75
C GLN A 158 -19.84 1.38 -15.60
N ARG A 159 -20.86 1.79 -16.37
CA ARG A 159 -21.43 3.15 -16.28
C ARG A 159 -22.45 3.24 -15.16
N LEU A 160 -22.36 4.29 -14.35
CA LEU A 160 -23.32 4.56 -13.29
C LEU A 160 -24.51 5.36 -13.83
N ALA A 161 -25.56 4.67 -14.26
CA ALA A 161 -26.74 5.29 -14.86
C ALA A 161 -27.48 6.29 -13.94
N SER A 162 -27.36 6.11 -12.62
CA SER A 162 -27.99 6.96 -11.60
C SER A 162 -27.19 8.23 -11.24
N VAL A 163 -26.00 8.41 -11.81
CA VAL A 163 -25.12 9.55 -11.54
C VAL A 163 -25.10 10.45 -12.79
N ASP A 164 -25.22 11.76 -12.60
CA ASP A 164 -25.19 12.72 -13.70
C ASP A 164 -23.89 12.61 -14.52
N GLY A 165 -24.02 12.71 -15.84
CA GLY A 165 -22.95 12.43 -16.79
C GLY A 165 -22.56 10.96 -16.95
N GLN A 166 -23.24 10.03 -16.24
CA GLN A 166 -23.05 8.57 -16.32
C GLN A 166 -21.57 8.14 -16.35
N PRO A 167 -20.77 8.56 -15.35
CA PRO A 167 -19.35 8.25 -15.29
C PRO A 167 -19.11 6.74 -15.21
N LEU A 168 -17.90 6.34 -15.57
CA LEU A 168 -17.44 4.99 -15.24
C LEU A 168 -17.25 4.90 -13.72
N LEU A 169 -17.48 3.72 -13.14
CA LEU A 169 -17.39 3.51 -11.70
C LEU A 169 -16.04 3.98 -11.14
N TYR A 170 -14.93 3.67 -11.81
CA TYR A 170 -13.60 4.12 -11.35
C TYR A 170 -13.47 5.66 -11.33
N GLU A 171 -14.08 6.36 -12.28
CA GLU A 171 -14.04 7.83 -12.35
C GLU A 171 -14.86 8.44 -11.23
N HIS A 172 -16.01 7.83 -10.92
CA HIS A 172 -16.85 8.26 -9.82
C HIS A 172 -16.11 8.13 -8.49
N ILE A 173 -15.46 6.98 -8.23
CA ILE A 173 -14.63 6.77 -7.05
C ILE A 173 -13.51 7.83 -6.97
N ALA A 174 -12.81 8.09 -8.08
CA ALA A 174 -11.75 9.10 -8.11
C ALA A 174 -12.26 10.51 -7.77
N ARG A 175 -13.45 10.90 -8.25
CA ARG A 175 -14.07 12.19 -7.90
C ARG A 175 -14.49 12.25 -6.44
N LEU A 176 -15.00 11.16 -5.88
CA LEU A 176 -15.33 11.08 -4.46
C LEU A 176 -14.07 11.28 -3.61
N ALA A 177 -12.98 10.56 -3.94
CA ALA A 177 -11.69 10.66 -3.27
C ALA A 177 -11.03 12.06 -3.38
N GLN A 178 -11.26 12.77 -4.48
CA GLN A 178 -10.73 14.13 -4.68
C GLN A 178 -11.54 15.20 -3.92
N GLY A 179 -12.81 14.93 -3.65
CA GLY A 179 -13.75 15.93 -3.16
C GLY A 179 -14.34 15.55 -1.80
N PRO A 180 -15.52 14.89 -1.78
CA PRO A 180 -16.28 14.69 -0.54
C PRO A 180 -15.72 13.64 0.43
N TRP A 181 -14.71 12.85 0.05
CA TRP A 181 -14.06 11.85 0.91
C TRP A 181 -12.70 12.32 1.41
#